data_AF-A0A0B8P682-F1
#
_entry.id   AF-A0A0B8P682-F1
#
_cell.length_a   1.000
_cell.length_b   1.000
_cell.length_c   1.000
_cell.angle_alpha   90.00
_cell.angle_beta   90.00
_cell.angle_gamma   90.00
#
_symmetry.space_group_name_H-M   'P 1'
#
loop_
_entity.id
_entity.type
_entity.pdbx_description
1 polymer ?
#
loop_
_entity_poly.entity_id
_entity_poly.type
_entity_poly.pdbx_seq_one_letter_code
_entity_poly.pdbx_strand_id
1 'polypeptide(L)'
;MIMAQTRLDKKGDAKQASAFNANHLKELQQQLSSDSTLKQLRDVALLSVMFECALKRSELRALSFEQLQESESYQIHFGDKTYQLSPASSDILRSWVLMVPEQPGPVFRRIDRHGNIGDMRWTRHPSIESLERLRIN
;
A
#
# COMPACT_ATOMS: atom_id res chain seq x y z
N MET A 1 58.08 -23.14 -5.10
CA MET A 1 57.46 -22.86 -3.78
C MET A 1 56.75 -21.51 -3.92
N ILE A 2 55.42 -21.55 -4.07
CA ILE A 2 54.53 -20.41 -4.36
C ILE A 2 53.70 -20.13 -3.11
N MET A 3 53.72 -18.91 -2.57
CA MET A 3 52.72 -18.25 -1.69
C MET A 3 53.23 -16.80 -1.49
N ALA A 4 52.52 -15.69 -1.55
CA ALA A 4 51.10 -15.40 -1.57
C ALA A 4 50.92 -14.00 -2.20
N GLN A 5 50.19 -13.91 -3.31
CA GLN A 5 49.75 -12.65 -3.88
C GLN A 5 48.26 -12.78 -4.20
N THR A 6 47.42 -12.45 -3.23
CA THR A 6 46.05 -11.99 -3.47
C THR A 6 45.51 -11.40 -2.18
N ARG A 7 45.90 -10.14 -1.92
CA ARG A 7 45.02 -9.26 -1.15
C ARG A 7 43.78 -9.06 -2.02
N LEU A 8 42.74 -9.83 -1.70
CA LEU A 8 41.38 -9.63 -2.18
C LEU A 8 40.97 -8.20 -1.83
N ASP A 9 41.16 -7.31 -2.79
CA ASP A 9 40.53 -5.99 -2.84
C ASP A 9 39.02 -6.23 -2.85
N LYS A 10 38.43 -6.19 -1.66
CA LYS A 10 36.99 -6.25 -1.44
C LYS A 10 36.44 -4.89 -1.87
N LYS A 11 36.48 -4.59 -3.18
CA LYS A 11 35.70 -3.51 -3.77
C LYS A 11 34.26 -3.80 -3.47
N GLY A 12 33.71 -3.03 -2.54
CA GLY A 12 32.33 -3.13 -2.11
C GLY A 12 31.43 -3.08 -3.33
N ASP A 13 30.78 -4.20 -3.62
CA ASP A 13 29.64 -4.31 -4.52
C ASP A 13 28.41 -3.66 -3.86
N ALA A 14 28.58 -2.46 -3.32
CA ALA A 14 27.49 -1.59 -2.94
C ALA A 14 26.94 -1.00 -4.24
N LYS A 15 26.29 -1.85 -5.03
CA LYS A 15 25.39 -1.46 -6.12
C LYS A 15 24.24 -0.71 -5.46
N GLN A 16 24.48 0.57 -5.16
CA GLN A 16 23.50 1.48 -4.57
C GLN A 16 22.29 1.42 -5.48
N ALA A 17 21.18 0.88 -4.97
CA ALA A 17 19.92 0.90 -5.69
C ALA A 17 19.58 2.37 -5.96
N SER A 18 19.30 2.72 -7.21
CA SER A 18 18.87 4.07 -7.56
C SER A 18 17.64 4.43 -6.72
N ALA A 19 17.69 5.57 -6.02
CA ALA A 19 16.57 6.01 -5.20
C ALA A 19 15.33 6.21 -6.08
N PHE A 20 14.19 5.70 -5.62
CA PHE A 20 12.91 5.92 -6.30
C PHE A 20 12.60 7.43 -6.30
N ASN A 21 12.32 7.99 -7.47
CA ASN A 21 12.18 9.43 -7.67
C ASN A 21 10.87 9.74 -8.42
N ALA A 22 10.54 11.03 -8.52
CA ALA A 22 9.32 11.49 -9.16
C ALA A 22 9.24 11.12 -10.66
N ASN A 23 10.38 10.99 -11.36
CA ASN A 23 10.40 10.58 -12.77
C ASN A 23 9.97 9.11 -12.90
N HIS A 24 10.54 8.22 -12.08
CA HIS A 24 10.13 6.81 -12.05
C HIS A 24 8.65 6.66 -11.71
N LEU A 25 8.13 7.47 -10.77
CA LEU A 25 6.71 7.48 -10.46
C LEU A 25 5.88 7.91 -11.68
N LYS A 26 6.27 9.01 -12.33
CA LYS A 26 5.56 9.52 -13.50
C LYS A 26 5.55 8.53 -14.66
N GLU A 27 6.66 7.83 -14.90
CA GLU A 27 6.73 6.76 -15.90
C GLU A 27 5.74 5.63 -15.60
N LEU A 28 5.66 5.18 -14.33
CA LEU A 28 4.70 4.17 -13.90
C LEU A 28 3.24 4.64 -14.07
N GLN A 29 2.95 5.89 -13.74
CA GLN A 29 1.64 6.50 -13.93
C GLN A 29 1.27 6.58 -15.42
N GLN A 30 2.23 6.87 -16.30
CA GLN A 30 2.03 6.91 -17.75
C GLN A 30 1.86 5.52 -18.38
N GLN A 31 2.46 4.48 -17.79
CA GLN A 31 2.27 3.10 -18.22
C GLN A 31 0.89 2.54 -17.82
N LEU A 32 0.17 3.24 -16.96
CA LEU A 32 -1.16 2.85 -16.51
C LEU A 32 -2.20 3.14 -17.62
N SER A 33 -2.38 2.17 -18.50
CA SER A 33 -3.41 2.19 -19.56
C SER A 33 -4.69 1.48 -19.14
N SER A 34 -5.77 1.60 -19.91
CA SER A 34 -7.06 0.94 -19.65
C SER A 34 -7.00 -0.59 -19.51
N ASP A 35 -6.00 -1.24 -20.12
CA ASP A 35 -5.74 -2.69 -20.00
C ASP A 35 -4.93 -3.08 -18.75
N SER A 36 -4.57 -2.12 -17.91
CA SER A 36 -3.80 -2.39 -16.69
C SER A 36 -4.59 -3.27 -15.74
N THR A 37 -3.93 -4.29 -15.20
CA THR A 37 -4.58 -5.16 -14.21
C THR A 37 -4.83 -4.37 -12.92
N LEU A 38 -5.88 -4.71 -12.17
CA LEU A 38 -6.14 -4.16 -10.81
C LEU A 38 -4.89 -4.18 -9.90
N LYS A 39 -4.03 -5.19 -10.06
CA LYS A 39 -2.74 -5.29 -9.35
C LYS A 39 -1.78 -4.15 -9.69
N GLN A 40 -1.67 -3.79 -10.97
CA GLN A 40 -0.83 -2.68 -11.41
C GLN A 40 -1.41 -1.35 -10.93
N LEU A 41 -2.73 -1.14 -11.05
CA LEU A 41 -3.41 0.05 -10.53
C LEU A 41 -3.14 0.22 -9.02
N ARG A 42 -3.30 -0.85 -8.24
CA ARG A 42 -2.99 -0.84 -6.81
C ARG A 42 -1.53 -0.49 -6.54
N ASP A 43 -0.60 -1.13 -7.21
CA ASP A 43 0.83 -0.93 -6.96
C ASP A 43 1.27 0.51 -7.32
N VAL A 44 0.73 1.07 -8.41
CA VAL A 44 0.99 2.48 -8.78
C VAL A 44 0.33 3.45 -7.80
N ALA A 45 -0.91 3.21 -7.38
CA ALA A 45 -1.58 4.00 -6.34
C ALA A 45 -0.78 3.95 -5.02
N LEU A 46 -0.33 2.75 -4.63
CA LEU A 46 0.45 2.52 -3.42
C LEU A 46 1.79 3.26 -3.45
N LEU A 47 2.54 3.15 -4.56
CA LEU A 47 3.80 3.86 -4.73
C LEU A 47 3.62 5.38 -4.76
N SER A 48 2.55 5.86 -5.40
CA SER A 48 2.19 7.29 -5.45
C SER A 48 1.99 7.85 -4.04
N VAL A 49 1.16 7.18 -3.24
CA VAL A 49 0.89 7.60 -1.85
C VAL A 49 2.15 7.48 -0.98
N MET A 50 2.91 6.38 -1.10
CA MET A 50 4.17 6.23 -0.35
C MET A 50 5.16 7.35 -0.65
N PHE A 51 5.28 7.74 -1.92
CA PHE A 51 6.23 8.75 -2.35
C PHE A 51 5.80 10.17 -1.94
N GLU A 52 4.56 10.56 -2.23
CA GLU A 52 4.08 11.93 -1.95
C GLU A 52 3.83 12.19 -0.47
N CYS A 53 3.32 11.20 0.26
CA CYS A 53 3.08 11.32 1.70
C CYS A 53 4.32 10.93 2.53
N ALA A 54 5.42 10.50 1.89
CA ALA A 54 6.61 9.95 2.53
C ALA A 54 6.28 8.86 3.59
N LEU A 55 5.22 8.09 3.35
CA LEU A 55 4.71 7.09 4.29
C LEU A 55 5.52 5.80 4.25
N LYS A 56 5.74 5.23 5.43
CA LYS A 56 6.37 3.91 5.54
C LYS A 56 5.37 2.82 5.17
N ARG A 57 5.88 1.69 4.72
CA ARG A 57 5.07 0.50 4.36
C ARG A 57 4.14 0.02 5.50
N SER A 58 4.54 0.22 6.76
CA SER A 58 3.71 -0.09 7.93
C SER A 58 2.53 0.85 8.10
N GLU A 59 2.72 2.15 7.85
CA GLU A 59 1.68 3.18 7.96
C GLU A 59 0.65 2.98 6.84
N LEU A 60 1.14 2.69 5.63
CA LEU A 60 0.29 2.49 4.47
C LEU A 60 -0.58 1.22 4.56
N ARG A 61 -0.13 0.19 5.29
CA ARG A 61 -0.94 -1.01 5.57
C ARG A 61 -2.06 -0.74 6.58
N ALA A 62 -1.85 0.21 7.48
CA ALA A 62 -2.85 0.61 8.47
C ALA A 62 -3.78 1.72 7.97
N LEU A 63 -3.49 2.30 6.79
CA LEU A 63 -4.26 3.37 6.18
C LEU A 63 -5.71 2.90 5.92
N SER A 64 -6.64 3.51 6.63
CA SER A 64 -8.08 3.25 6.55
C SER A 64 -8.79 4.29 5.70
N PHE A 65 -9.97 3.95 5.16
CA PHE A 65 -10.77 4.89 4.37
C PHE A 65 -11.20 6.13 5.17
N GLU A 66 -11.35 6.00 6.49
CA GLU A 66 -11.68 7.10 7.41
C GLU A 66 -10.58 8.18 7.46
N GLN A 67 -9.34 7.80 7.13
CA GLN A 67 -8.20 8.71 7.07
C GLN A 67 -8.04 9.37 5.70
N LEU A 68 -8.84 8.97 4.71
CA LEU A 68 -8.88 9.59 3.39
C LEU A 68 -10.01 10.59 3.34
N GLN A 69 -9.67 11.83 3.03
CA GLN A 69 -10.64 12.87 2.74
C GLN A 69 -10.58 13.19 1.25
N GLU A 70 -11.70 12.97 0.57
CA GLU A 70 -11.88 13.41 -0.80
C GLU A 70 -12.29 14.89 -0.83
N SER A 71 -11.57 15.70 -1.60
CA SER A 71 -11.89 17.10 -1.88
C SER A 71 -11.48 17.38 -3.34
N GLU A 72 -10.80 18.49 -3.66
CA GLU A 72 -10.24 18.70 -5.01
C GLU A 72 -9.10 17.73 -5.34
N SER A 73 -8.33 17.34 -4.33
CA SER A 73 -7.32 16.28 -4.37
C SER A 73 -7.45 15.46 -3.10
N TYR A 74 -7.03 14.20 -3.13
CA TYR A 74 -7.12 13.33 -1.96
C TYR A 74 -6.17 13.85 -0.87
N GLN A 75 -6.71 14.00 0.34
CA GLN A 75 -5.94 14.30 1.54
C GLN A 75 -5.90 13.08 2.45
N ILE A 76 -4.72 12.79 2.99
CA ILE A 76 -4.49 11.66 3.89
C ILE A 76 -4.11 12.20 5.26
N HIS A 77 -4.89 11.83 6.26
CA HIS A 77 -4.70 12.22 7.65
C HIS A 77 -4.03 11.08 8.43
N PHE A 78 -2.83 11.33 8.93
CA PHE A 78 -2.07 10.37 9.73
C PHE A 78 -1.61 11.01 11.04
N GLY A 79 -2.31 10.68 12.12
CA GLY A 79 -2.11 11.34 13.42
C GLY A 79 -2.41 12.84 13.30
N ASP A 80 -1.40 13.66 13.56
CA ASP A 80 -1.49 15.14 13.46
C ASP A 80 -1.09 15.68 12.08
N LYS A 81 -0.59 14.81 11.17
CA LYS A 81 -0.10 15.22 9.86
C LYS A 81 -1.18 15.03 8.81
N THR A 82 -1.31 16.04 7.95
CA THR A 82 -2.15 15.97 6.76
C THR A 82 -1.26 16.04 5.54
N TYR A 83 -1.40 15.07 4.65
CA TYR A 83 -0.68 14.99 3.39
C TYR A 83 -1.64 15.20 2.25
N GLN A 84 -1.32 16.12 1.34
CA GLN A 84 -2.11 16.35 0.14
C GLN A 84 -1.44 15.67 -1.05
N LEU A 85 -2.21 14.86 -1.78
CA LEU A 85 -1.75 14.22 -3.01
C LEU A 85 -1.79 15.19 -4.18
N SER A 86 -0.93 14.97 -5.18
CA SER A 86 -1.06 15.66 -6.45
C SER A 86 -2.34 15.23 -7.20
N PRO A 87 -2.81 16.01 -8.18
CA PRO A 87 -3.99 15.65 -8.98
C PRO A 87 -3.83 14.30 -9.69
N ALA A 88 -2.63 14.01 -10.22
CA ALA A 88 -2.35 12.75 -10.92
C ALA A 88 -2.45 11.54 -9.99
N SER A 89 -1.83 11.60 -8.82
CA SER A 89 -1.92 10.52 -7.83
C SER A 89 -3.32 10.40 -7.23
N SER A 90 -4.01 11.51 -7.05
CA SER A 90 -5.39 11.55 -6.57
C SER A 90 -6.33 10.84 -7.54
N ASP A 91 -6.16 11.03 -8.85
CA ASP A 91 -6.97 10.37 -9.87
C ASP A 91 -6.76 8.84 -9.89
N ILE A 92 -5.51 8.41 -9.75
CA ILE A 92 -5.15 7.00 -9.66
C ILE A 92 -5.72 6.38 -8.36
N LEU A 93 -5.61 7.09 -7.23
CA LEU A 93 -6.18 6.64 -5.97
C LEU A 93 -7.71 6.57 -6.04
N ARG A 94 -8.36 7.56 -6.66
CA ARG A 94 -9.81 7.54 -6.93
C ARG A 94 -10.21 6.32 -7.73
N SER A 95 -9.50 6.04 -8.82
CA SER A 95 -9.74 4.88 -9.68
C SER A 95 -9.60 3.57 -8.89
N TRP A 96 -8.61 3.49 -8.00
CA TRP A 96 -8.46 2.35 -7.10
C TRP A 96 -9.64 2.24 -6.11
N VAL A 97 -9.98 3.32 -5.41
CA VAL A 97 -11.05 3.36 -4.41
C VAL A 97 -12.40 2.98 -5.03
N LEU A 98 -12.71 3.45 -6.25
CA LEU A 98 -13.93 3.08 -6.98
C LEU A 98 -14.02 1.59 -7.30
N MET A 99 -12.87 0.91 -7.45
CA MET A 99 -12.82 -0.54 -7.70
C MET A 99 -12.84 -1.37 -6.41
N VAL A 100 -12.54 -0.76 -5.25
CA VAL A 100 -12.61 -1.44 -3.96
C VAL A 100 -14.02 -1.28 -3.39
N PRO A 101 -14.73 -2.37 -3.06
CA PRO A 101 -16.03 -2.23 -2.39
C PRO A 101 -15.85 -1.54 -1.03
N GLU A 102 -16.63 -0.49 -0.80
CA GLU A 102 -16.69 0.25 0.47
C GLU A 102 -17.06 -0.71 1.61
N GLN A 103 -16.05 -1.12 2.35
CA GLN A 103 -16.15 -2.04 3.47
C GLN A 103 -15.20 -1.51 4.56
N PRO A 104 -15.54 -1.65 5.85
CA PRO A 104 -14.64 -1.22 6.93
C PRO A 104 -13.29 -1.95 6.81
N GLY A 105 -12.19 -1.21 6.75
CA GLY A 105 -10.85 -1.79 6.66
C GLY A 105 -9.81 -0.92 5.95
N PRO A 106 -8.64 -1.50 5.64
CA PRO A 106 -7.56 -0.77 4.99
C PRO A 106 -7.89 -0.45 3.52
N VAL A 107 -7.42 0.70 3.05
CA VAL A 107 -7.58 1.18 1.65
C VAL A 107 -6.85 0.27 0.67
N PHE A 108 -5.64 -0.16 1.04
CA PHE A 108 -4.83 -1.07 0.25
C PHE A 108 -4.98 -2.50 0.73
N ARG A 109 -5.67 -3.32 -0.06
CA ARG A 109 -5.94 -4.72 0.26
C ARG A 109 -5.15 -5.68 -0.64
N ARG A 110 -4.98 -6.91 -0.17
CA ARG A 110 -4.39 -7.97 -1.00
C ARG A 110 -5.39 -8.32 -2.11
N ILE A 111 -4.91 -8.31 -3.35
CA ILE A 111 -5.67 -8.80 -4.50
C ILE A 111 -5.28 -10.26 -4.69
N ASP A 112 -6.26 -11.14 -4.61
CA ASP A 112 -6.08 -12.57 -4.80
C ASP A 112 -5.84 -12.90 -6.28
N ARG A 113 -5.43 -14.14 -6.57
CA ARG A 113 -5.11 -14.58 -7.95
C ARG A 113 -6.31 -14.50 -8.91
N HIS A 114 -7.52 -14.42 -8.37
CA HIS A 114 -8.78 -14.28 -9.10
C HIS A 114 -9.21 -12.82 -9.30
N GLY A 115 -8.41 -11.83 -8.90
CA GLY A 115 -8.78 -10.41 -8.96
C GLY A 115 -9.67 -9.95 -7.80
N ASN A 116 -10.07 -10.87 -6.91
CA ASN A 116 -10.86 -10.55 -5.73
C ASN A 116 -10.01 -9.81 -4.70
N ILE A 117 -10.56 -8.72 -4.18
CA ILE A 117 -9.94 -7.97 -3.10
C ILE A 117 -10.25 -8.72 -1.80
N GLY A 118 -9.20 -9.28 -1.17
CA GLY A 118 -9.33 -10.09 0.03
C GLY A 118 -9.98 -9.30 1.16
N ASP A 119 -11.19 -9.70 1.53
CA ASP A 119 -11.86 -9.27 2.75
C ASP A 119 -11.16 -9.93 3.92
N MET A 120 -10.34 -9.18 4.67
CA MET A 120 -9.80 -9.68 5.92
C MET A 120 -10.67 -9.23 7.08
N ARG A 121 -11.91 -9.74 7.15
CA ARG A 121 -12.50 -10.03 8.45
C ARG A 121 -11.83 -11.30 8.98
N TRP A 122 -10.89 -11.13 9.90
CA TRP A 122 -10.82 -12.12 10.98
C TRP A 122 -12.16 -12.03 11.70
N THR A 123 -13.11 -12.89 11.33
CA THR A 123 -14.20 -13.22 12.23
C THR A 123 -13.56 -13.84 13.46
N ARG A 124 -13.32 -13.01 14.48
CA ARG A 124 -13.12 -13.50 15.84
C ARG A 124 -14.32 -14.39 16.12
N HIS A 125 -14.06 -15.67 16.28
CA HIS A 125 -15.04 -16.67 16.70
C HIS A 125 -15.98 -16.07 17.76
N PRO A 126 -17.32 -16.12 17.59
CA PRO A 126 -18.24 -15.92 18.70
C PRO A 126 -18.19 -17.17 19.59
N SER A 127 -17.07 -17.36 20.27
CA SER A 127 -16.91 -18.40 21.26
C SER A 127 -16.82 -17.70 22.61
N ILE A 128 -17.89 -17.90 23.41
CA ILE A 128 -17.93 -17.97 24.89
C ILE A 128 -19.01 -17.09 25.56
N GLU A 129 -19.58 -16.05 24.93
CA GLU A 129 -20.61 -15.23 25.62
C GLU A 129 -22.04 -15.83 25.59
N SER A 130 -22.29 -16.85 24.77
CA SER A 130 -23.63 -17.47 24.65
C SER A 130 -23.91 -18.61 25.63
N LEU A 131 -22.95 -19.01 26.49
CA LEU A 131 -23.13 -20.14 27.42
C LEU A 131 -23.40 -19.73 28.88
N GLU A 132 -23.23 -18.46 29.26
CA GLU A 132 -23.57 -18.00 30.62
C GLU A 132 -25.06 -17.63 30.79
N ARG A 133 -25.84 -17.57 29.71
CA ARG A 133 -27.29 -17.27 29.77
C ARG A 133 -28.21 -18.48 29.99
N LEU A 134 -27.66 -19.69 30.12
CA LEU A 134 -28.45 -20.92 30.31
C LEU A 134 -28.24 -21.61 31.68
N ARG A 135 -27.55 -20.96 32.63
CA ARG A 135 -27.38 -21.50 34.00
C ARG A 135 -28.29 -20.85 35.05
N ILE A 136 -29.35 -20.17 34.61
CA ILE A 136 -30.44 -19.72 35.46
C ILE A 136 -31.75 -20.21 34.84
N ASN A 137 -32.02 -21.51 34.97
CA ASN A 137 -33.36 -22.07 35.10
C ASN A 137 -33.28 -23.46 35.75
#